data_AF-A0A8J2K3B1-F1
#
_entry.id   AF-A0A8J2K3B1-F1
#
_cell.length_a   1.000
_cell.length_b   1.000
_cell.length_c   1.000
_cell.angle_alpha   90.00
_cell.angle_beta   90.00
_cell.angle_gamma   90.00
#
_symmetry.space_group_name_H-M   'P 1'
#
loop_
_entity.id
_entity.type
_entity.pdbx_description
1 polymer ?
#
loop_
_entity_poly.entity_id
_entity_poly.type
_entity_poly.pdbx_seq_one_letter_code
_entity_poly.pdbx_strand_id
1 'polypeptide(L)' 'MSNPMELVRTPEGFTFTTPAEWPNWIRRFERFAMAAGMDPAEETKKINMMVYLMGDPADNIMASFR' A
#
# COMPACT_ATOMS: atom_id res chain seq x y z
N MET A 1 3.80 -6.60 26.04
CA MET A 1 4.38 -5.73 25.00
C MET A 1 3.36 -5.68 23.87
N SER A 2 2.72 -4.54 23.64
CA SER A 2 1.77 -4.40 22.52
C SER A 2 2.55 -4.41 21.21
N ASN A 3 2.12 -5.22 20.24
CA ASN A 3 2.75 -5.31 18.93
C ASN A 3 2.57 -3.96 18.20
N PRO A 4 3.64 -3.30 17.71
CA PRO A 4 3.53 -2.02 16.99
C PRO A 4 2.55 -2.07 15.81
N MET A 5 2.37 -3.27 15.22
CA MET A 5 1.47 -3.51 14.09
C MET A 5 -0.03 -3.51 14.47
N GLU A 6 -0.40 -3.57 15.76
CA GLU A 6 -1.82 -3.55 16.18
C GLU A 6 -2.44 -2.14 16.15
N LEU A 7 -1.62 -1.08 16.15
CA LEU A 7 -2.09 0.32 16.18
C LEU A 7 -2.23 0.95 14.79
N VAL A 8 -1.65 0.36 13.76
CA VAL A 8 -1.72 0.88 12.39
C VAL A 8 -2.81 0.12 11.64
N ARG A 9 -4.00 0.72 11.56
CA ARG A 9 -5.07 0.17 10.72
C ARG A 9 -4.59 0.10 9.28
N THR A 10 -4.72 -1.07 8.66
CA THR A 10 -4.52 -1.22 7.22
C THR A 10 -5.42 -0.23 6.48
N PRO A 11 -4.97 0.35 5.35
CA PRO A 11 -5.84 1.17 4.51
C PRO A 11 -7.13 0.41 4.17
N GLU A 12 -8.24 1.14 3.98
CA GLU A 12 -9.43 0.60 3.34
C GLU A 12 -9.04 -0.04 1.99
N GLY A 13 -9.84 -0.99 1.49
CA GLY A 13 -9.54 -1.66 0.21
C GLY A 13 -9.37 -0.64 -0.93
N PHE A 14 -8.37 -0.84 -1.79
CA PHE A 14 -8.20 -0.01 -2.99
C PHE A 14 -9.29 -0.33 -4.01
N THR A 15 -9.78 0.69 -4.72
CA THR A 15 -10.72 0.51 -5.83
C THR A 15 -10.19 1.14 -7.11
N PHE A 16 -10.22 0.37 -8.21
CA PHE A 16 -9.88 0.85 -9.55
C PHE A 16 -11.01 1.63 -10.22
N THR A 17 -12.24 1.59 -9.67
CA THR A 17 -13.42 2.18 -10.30
C THR A 17 -13.60 3.66 -9.96
N THR A 18 -12.91 4.17 -8.93
CA THR A 18 -13.09 5.54 -8.42
C THR A 18 -11.77 6.32 -8.38
N PRO A 19 -11.23 6.77 -9.53
CA PRO A 19 -9.93 7.45 -9.59
C PRO A 19 -9.81 8.70 -8.70
N ALA A 20 -10.92 9.38 -8.44
CA ALA A 20 -10.96 10.55 -7.56
C ALA A 20 -10.55 10.24 -6.10
N GLU A 21 -10.65 8.97 -5.66
CA GLU A 21 -10.30 8.55 -4.31
C GLU A 21 -8.84 8.08 -4.18
N TRP A 22 -8.14 7.83 -5.30
CA TRP A 22 -6.77 7.31 -5.29
C TRP A 22 -5.78 8.17 -4.50
N PRO A 23 -5.78 9.52 -4.62
CA PRO A 23 -4.85 10.35 -3.85
C PRO A 23 -5.06 10.20 -2.34
N ASN A 24 -6.31 10.03 -1.89
CA ASN A 24 -6.63 9.82 -0.48
C ASN A 24 -6.15 8.46 0.00
N TRP A 25 -6.30 7.42 -0.81
CA TRP A 25 -5.82 6.08 -0.50
C TRP A 25 -4.30 6.01 -0.41
N ILE A 26 -3.60 6.59 -1.41
CA ILE A 26 -2.13 6.65 -1.45
C ILE A 26 -1.58 7.32 -0.19
N ARG A 27 -2.15 8.47 0.21
CA ARG A 27 -1.76 9.17 1.45
C ARG A 27 -1.97 8.31 2.71
N ARG A 28 -3.01 7.48 2.75
CA ARG A 28 -3.23 6.54 3.88
C ARG A 28 -2.19 5.42 3.87
N PHE A 29 -1.88 4.86 2.70
CA PHE A 29 -0.83 3.86 2.54
C PHE A 29 0.55 4.39 2.95
N GLU A 30 0.92 5.62 2.58
CA GLU A 30 2.21 6.21 2.97
C GLU A 30 2.34 6.34 4.50
N ARG A 31 1.27 6.75 5.18
CA ARG A 31 1.23 6.82 6.65
C ARG A 31 1.34 5.43 7.26
N PHE A 32 0.65 4.44 6.67
CA PHE A 32 0.76 3.04 7.08
C PHE A 32 2.20 2.54 6.94
N ALA A 33 2.84 2.75 5.80
CA ALA A 33 4.22 2.32 5.53
C ALA A 33 5.22 2.95 6.51
N MET A 34 5.08 4.25 6.78
CA MET A 34 5.91 4.97 7.76
C MET A 34 5.73 4.40 9.18
N ALA A 35 4.50 4.17 9.61
CA ALA A 35 4.22 3.61 10.93
C ALA A 35 4.63 2.13 11.06
N ALA A 36 4.61 1.38 9.95
CA ALA A 36 5.12 0.02 9.86
C ALA A 36 6.66 -0.06 9.80
N GLY A 37 7.36 1.09 9.87
CA GLY A 37 8.81 1.14 9.86
C GLY A 37 9.44 0.77 8.52
N MET A 38 8.71 0.94 7.41
CA MET A 38 9.31 0.82 6.07
C MET A 38 10.19 2.04 5.82
N ASP A 39 11.50 1.82 5.89
CA ASP A 39 12.51 2.85 5.64
C ASP A 39 12.39 3.33 4.18
N PRO A 40 12.60 4.64 3.89
CA PRO A 40 12.80 5.13 2.53
C PRO A 40 13.81 4.33 1.68
N ALA A 41 14.82 3.71 2.29
CA ALA A 41 15.78 2.83 1.62
C ALA A 41 15.19 1.48 1.18
N GLU A 42 14.01 1.08 1.70
CA GLU A 42 13.29 -0.14 1.34
C GLU A 42 12.22 0.12 0.26
N GLU A 43 12.52 0.94 -0.74
CA GLU A 43 11.56 1.36 -1.77
C GLU A 43 10.88 0.18 -2.48
N THR A 44 11.64 -0.87 -2.83
CA THR A 44 11.09 -2.09 -3.43
C THR A 44 10.07 -2.80 -2.52
N LYS A 45 10.35 -2.87 -1.22
CA LYS A 45 9.44 -3.50 -0.24
C LYS A 45 8.16 -2.68 -0.08
N LYS A 46 8.27 -1.36 -0.07
CA LYS A 46 7.12 -0.44 -0.04
C LYS A 46 6.26 -0.61 -1.30
N ILE A 47 6.86 -0.67 -2.49
CA ILE A 47 6.13 -0.90 -3.74
C ILE A 47 5.45 -2.27 -3.74
N ASN A 48 6.16 -3.34 -3.36
CA ASN A 48 5.58 -4.69 -3.29
C ASN A 48 4.39 -4.75 -2.33
N MET A 49 4.51 -4.12 -1.16
CA MET A 49 3.39 -4.02 -0.21
C MET A 49 2.22 -3.23 -0.80
N MET A 50 2.49 -2.14 -1.50
CA MET A 50 1.46 -1.33 -2.14
C MET A 50 0.67 -2.14 -3.17
N VAL A 51 1.37 -2.83 -4.07
CA VAL A 51 0.76 -3.69 -5.10
C VAL A 51 -0.05 -4.81 -4.45
N TYR A 52 0.49 -5.47 -3.42
CA TYR A 52 -0.22 -6.49 -2.65
C TYR A 52 -1.55 -5.98 -2.07
N LEU A 53 -1.55 -4.77 -1.48
CA LEU A 53 -2.76 -4.16 -0.91
C LEU A 53 -3.76 -3.68 -1.97
N MET A 54 -3.31 -3.43 -3.20
CA MET A 54 -4.18 -3.09 -4.34
C MET A 54 -4.83 -4.33 -4.97
N GLY A 55 -4.27 -5.52 -4.73
CA GLY A 55 -4.82 -6.81 -5.16
C GLY A 55 -4.60 -7.15 -6.63
N ASP A 56 -5.26 -8.22 -7.09
CA ASP A 56 -5.05 -8.85 -8.40
C ASP A 56 -4.98 -7.88 -9.61
N PRO A 57 -5.79 -6.81 -9.71
CA PRO A 57 -5.68 -5.92 -10.86
C PRO A 57 -4.34 -5.15 -10.91
N ALA A 58 -3.75 -4.82 -9.76
CA ALA A 58 -2.41 -4.21 -9.72
C ALA A 58 -1.35 -5.22 -10.17
N ASP A 59 -1.43 -6.46 -9.70
CA ASP A 59 -0.50 -7.52 -10.12
C ASP A 59 -0.56 -7.77 -11.63
N ASN A 60 -1.77 -7.77 -12.23
CA ASN A 60 -1.95 -7.90 -13.67
C ASN A 60 -1.30 -6.75 -14.46
N ILE A 61 -1.43 -5.50 -13.98
CA ILE A 61 -0.77 -4.34 -14.58
C ILE A 61 0.75 -4.50 -14.48
N MET A 62 1.29 -4.88 -13.31
CA MET A 62 2.71 -5.08 -13.12
C MET A 62 3.27 -6.20 -14.01
N ALA A 63 2.52 -7.27 -14.21
CA ALA A 63 2.86 -8.36 -15.11
C ALA A 63 2.89 -7.92 -16.59
N SER A 64 2.09 -6.92 -16.97
CA SER A 64 2.03 -6.41 -18.35
C SER A 64 3.28 -5.63 -18.78
N PHE A 65 4.12 -5.20 -17.84
CA PHE A 65 5.38 -4.49 -18.13
C PHE A 65 6.57 -5.44 -18.41
N ARG A 66 6.32 -6.75 -18.51
CA ARG A 66 7.33 -7.79 -18.78
C ARG A 66 7.39 -8.18 -20.26
#